data_AF-A0A8S4QS24-F1
#
_entry.id   AF-A0A8S4QS24-F1
#
_cell.length_a   1.000
_cell.length_b   1.000
_cell.length_c   1.000
_cell.angle_alpha   90.00
_cell.angle_beta   90.00
_cell.angle_gamma   90.00
#
_symmetry.space_group_name_H-M   'P 1'
#
loop_
_entity.id
_entity.type
_entity.pdbx_description
1 polymer ?
#
loop_
_entity_poly.entity_id
_entity_poly.type
_entity_poly.pdbx_seq_one_letter_code
_entity_poly.pdbx_strand_id
1 'polypeptide(L)'
;MDWIHCNNCYTQLEPGITLHLTSCGHMFCNNCLDNGVQEGTCLVCKVPCSVMKLAPDMNHEIQDYFTDPDDILQKCCEVLQFQRRHRRRLLSYLVQSVS
;
A
#
# COMPACT_ATOMS: atom_id res chain seq x y z
N MET A 1 8.05 6.61 -8.82
CA MET A 1 8.32 5.54 -7.83
C MET A 1 9.76 5.06 -8.01
N ASP A 2 10.68 5.80 -7.42
CA ASP A 2 12.13 5.55 -7.44
C ASP A 2 12.57 4.46 -6.43
N TRP A 3 11.70 4.12 -5.48
CA TRP A 3 11.99 3.17 -4.40
C TRP A 3 11.54 1.73 -4.69
N ILE A 4 10.79 1.46 -5.76
CA ILE A 4 10.28 0.10 -6.04
C ILE A 4 11.37 -0.73 -6.74
N HIS A 5 11.89 -1.74 -6.03
CA HIS A 5 12.97 -2.61 -6.49
C HIS A 5 12.93 -3.98 -5.81
N CYS A 6 13.66 -4.95 -6.35
CA CYS A 6 13.95 -6.20 -5.67
C CYS A 6 14.91 -5.97 -4.50
N ASN A 7 14.53 -6.32 -3.27
CA ASN A 7 15.38 -6.14 -2.09
C ASN A 7 16.56 -7.13 -2.01
N ASN A 8 16.69 -8.06 -2.97
CA ASN A 8 17.83 -8.98 -3.03
C ASN A 8 18.88 -8.55 -4.08
N CYS A 9 18.46 -8.17 -5.29
CA CYS A 9 19.37 -7.81 -6.38
C CYS A 9 19.30 -6.34 -6.81
N TYR A 10 18.44 -5.54 -6.19
CA TYR A 10 18.25 -4.10 -6.47
C TYR A 10 17.75 -3.74 -7.88
N THR A 11 17.41 -4.72 -8.71
CA THR A 11 16.72 -4.49 -9.99
C THR A 11 15.38 -3.80 -9.78
N GLN A 12 15.14 -2.74 -10.55
CA GLN A 12 13.86 -2.05 -10.66
C GLN A 12 12.93 -2.75 -11.67
N LEU A 13 11.69 -2.27 -11.80
CA LEU A 13 10.74 -2.77 -12.80
C LEU A 13 11.24 -2.47 -14.22
N GLU A 14 11.55 -3.53 -14.96
CA GLU A 14 11.93 -3.51 -16.38
C GLU A 14 11.03 -4.47 -17.18
N PRO A 15 10.93 -4.34 -18.52
CA PRO A 15 10.16 -5.27 -19.33
C PRO A 15 10.56 -6.74 -19.08
N GLY A 16 9.58 -7.57 -18.72
CA GLY A 16 9.81 -8.99 -18.40
C GLY A 16 10.17 -9.29 -16.94
N ILE A 17 10.39 -8.26 -16.11
CA ILE A 17 10.56 -8.40 -14.67
C ILE A 17 9.23 -8.18 -13.96
N THR A 18 8.86 -9.11 -13.10
CA THR A 18 7.72 -8.95 -12.18
C THR A 18 8.24 -8.88 -10.75
N LEU A 19 7.62 -8.01 -9.94
CA LEU A 19 7.90 -7.95 -8.51
C LEU A 19 6.81 -8.67 -7.72
N HIS A 20 7.21 -9.21 -6.59
CA HIS A 20 6.37 -9.95 -5.66
C HIS A 20 6.63 -9.42 -4.26
N LEU A 21 5.56 -9.22 -3.49
CA LEU A 21 5.59 -8.73 -2.13
C LEU A 21 5.42 -9.90 -1.16
N THR A 22 6.24 -9.91 -0.11
CA THR A 22 6.09 -10.85 1.00
C THR A 22 5.21 -10.28 2.10
N SER A 23 4.57 -11.12 2.92
CA SER A 23 3.81 -10.66 4.09
C SER A 23 4.66 -9.93 5.14
N CYS A 24 5.97 -10.05 5.09
CA CYS A 24 6.89 -9.25 5.92
C CYS A 24 7.30 -7.90 5.29
N GLY A 25 6.76 -7.55 4.11
CA GLY A 25 6.95 -6.26 3.47
C GLY A 25 8.12 -6.16 2.48
N HIS A 26 8.93 -7.21 2.31
CA HIS A 26 10.03 -7.21 1.33
C HIS A 26 9.54 -7.60 -0.07
N MET A 27 10.12 -6.96 -1.09
CA MET A 27 9.83 -7.17 -2.51
C MET A 27 10.94 -7.95 -3.20
N PHE A 28 10.59 -8.91 -4.06
CA PHE A 28 11.55 -9.71 -4.84
C PHE A 28 11.14 -9.81 -6.31
N CYS A 29 12.11 -9.81 -7.22
CA CYS A 29 11.84 -10.09 -8.63
C CYS A 29 11.65 -11.59 -8.86
N ASN A 30 10.93 -11.95 -9.92
CA ASN A 30 10.75 -13.35 -10.34
C ASN A 30 12.09 -14.09 -10.46
N ASN A 31 13.13 -13.47 -11.04
CA ASN A 31 14.44 -14.11 -11.16
C ASN A 31 15.06 -14.48 -9.80
N CYS A 32 14.90 -13.65 -8.76
CA CYS A 32 15.41 -13.99 -7.42
C CYS A 32 14.56 -15.06 -6.73
N LEU A 33 13.27 -15.14 -7.05
CA LEU A 33 12.39 -16.16 -6.50
C LEU A 33 12.63 -17.53 -7.17
N ASP A 34 12.85 -17.56 -8.48
CA ASP A 34 13.05 -18.80 -9.23
C ASP A 34 14.41 -19.47 -8.94
N ASN A 35 15.43 -18.69 -8.57
CA ASN A 35 16.82 -19.16 -8.45
C ASN A 35 17.26 -19.65 -7.06
N GLY A 36 16.40 -19.66 -6.03
CA GLY A 36 16.89 -20.04 -4.70
C GLY A 36 15.91 -20.05 -3.54
N VAL A 37 14.61 -20.11 -3.79
CA VAL A 37 13.62 -20.05 -2.71
C VAL A 37 13.46 -21.44 -2.08
N GLN A 38 13.80 -21.57 -0.80
CA GLN A 38 13.02 -22.44 0.08
C GLN A 38 11.63 -21.83 0.13
N GLU A 39 10.65 -22.51 -0.47
CA GLU A 39 9.26 -22.05 -0.58
C GLU A 39 8.79 -21.41 0.74
N GLY A 40 8.37 -20.16 0.64
CA GLY A 40 7.79 -19.44 1.77
C GLY A 40 8.78 -18.88 2.79
N THR A 41 10.06 -18.65 2.48
CA THR A 41 10.98 -17.91 3.37
C THR A 41 11.54 -16.64 2.73
N CYS A 42 11.50 -15.52 3.48
CA CYS A 42 12.01 -14.23 3.00
C CYS A 42 13.54 -14.22 2.83
N LEU A 43 14.04 -13.69 1.70
CA LEU A 43 15.48 -13.61 1.44
C LEU A 43 16.22 -12.58 2.31
N VAL A 44 15.51 -11.56 2.83
CA VAL A 44 16.10 -10.50 3.65
C VAL A 44 16.05 -10.85 5.13
N CYS A 45 14.86 -11.04 5.71
CA CYS A 45 14.70 -11.27 7.14
C CYS A 45 14.79 -12.75 7.55
N LYS A 46 14.82 -13.69 6.59
CA LYS A 46 14.89 -15.15 6.83
C LYS A 46 13.74 -15.73 7.65
N VAL A 47 12.59 -15.04 7.68
CA VAL A 47 11.36 -15.49 8.35
C VAL A 47 10.42 -16.16 7.34
N PRO A 48 9.66 -17.20 7.73
CA PRO A 48 8.60 -17.75 6.90
C PRO A 48 7.55 -16.67 6.56
N CYS A 49 7.21 -16.54 5.28
CA CYS A 49 6.27 -15.55 4.78
C CYS A 49 5.54 -16.07 3.53
N SER A 50 4.27 -15.69 3.40
CA SER A 50 3.58 -15.76 2.12
C SER A 50 4.16 -14.78 1.12
N VAL A 51 4.05 -15.11 -0.17
CA VAL A 51 4.49 -14.27 -1.30
C VAL A 51 3.30 -14.05 -2.22
N MET A 52 3.10 -12.82 -2.67
CA MET A 52 2.08 -12.46 -3.65
C MET A 52 2.68 -11.61 -4.76
N LYS A 53 2.22 -11.81 -5.99
CA LYS A 53 2.65 -10.98 -7.11
C LYS A 53 2.13 -9.54 -6.95
N LEU A 54 2.99 -8.55 -7.15
CA LEU A 54 2.54 -7.16 -7.26
C LEU A 54 1.79 -7.01 -8.59
N ALA A 55 0.50 -6.73 -8.50
CA ALA A 55 -0.38 -6.51 -9.65
C ALA A 55 -1.37 -5.36 -9.37
N PRO A 56 -1.93 -4.71 -10.41
CA PRO A 56 -2.87 -3.60 -10.21
C PRO A 56 -4.14 -3.95 -9.42
N ASP A 57 -4.49 -5.23 -9.33
CA ASP A 57 -5.68 -5.78 -8.68
C ASP A 57 -5.44 -6.26 -7.23
N MET A 58 -4.33 -5.83 -6.61
CA MET A 58 -4.04 -6.14 -5.20
C MET A 58 -5.12 -5.61 -4.24
N ASN A 59 -5.19 -6.19 -3.04
CA ASN A 59 -6.07 -5.68 -1.98
C ASN A 59 -5.79 -4.20 -1.70
N HIS A 60 -6.86 -3.41 -1.48
CA HIS A 60 -6.77 -1.95 -1.30
C HIS A 60 -5.81 -1.54 -0.18
N GLU A 61 -5.77 -2.29 0.93
CA GLU A 61 -4.85 -2.05 2.05
C GLU A 61 -3.38 -2.10 1.62
N ILE A 62 -3.05 -2.96 0.65
CA ILE A 62 -1.69 -3.07 0.11
C ILE A 62 -1.43 -1.95 -0.89
N GLN A 63 -2.42 -1.61 -1.73
CA GLN A 63 -2.30 -0.53 -2.71
C GLN A 63 -1.97 0.81 -2.06
N ASP A 64 -2.53 1.10 -0.88
CA ASP A 64 -2.28 2.35 -0.15
C ASP A 64 -0.78 2.56 0.18
N TYR A 65 0.01 1.50 0.36
CA TYR A 65 1.46 1.61 0.55
C TYR A 65 2.22 2.03 -0.72
N PHE A 66 1.60 1.87 -1.89
CA PHE A 66 2.14 2.27 -3.19
C PHE A 66 1.52 3.58 -3.71
N THR A 67 0.49 4.10 -3.06
CA THR A 67 -0.13 5.39 -3.41
C THR A 67 0.78 6.54 -2.98
N ASP A 68 0.76 7.64 -3.74
CA ASP A 68 1.49 8.85 -3.38
C ASP A 68 1.01 9.37 -2.01
N PRO A 69 1.92 9.60 -1.03
CA PRO A 69 1.54 10.15 0.27
C PRO A 69 0.75 11.46 0.18
N ASP A 70 1.00 12.31 -0.83
CA ASP A 70 0.29 13.57 -1.01
C ASP A 70 -1.19 13.33 -1.39
N ASP A 71 -1.47 12.30 -2.20
CA ASP A 71 -2.84 11.90 -2.54
C ASP A 71 -3.61 11.40 -1.30
N ILE A 72 -2.93 10.65 -0.42
CA ILE A 72 -3.50 10.17 0.84
C ILE A 72 -3.82 11.36 1.76
N LEU A 73 -2.89 12.30 1.91
CA LEU A 73 -3.08 13.51 2.72
C LEU A 73 -4.22 14.39 2.19
N GLN A 74 -4.29 14.54 0.87
CA GLN A 74 -5.36 15.25 0.20
C GLN A 74 -6.71 14.57 0.49
N LYS A 75 -6.77 13.23 0.41
CA LYS A 75 -7.98 12.48 0.73
C LYS A 75 -8.41 12.66 2.19
N CYS A 76 -7.46 12.65 3.13
CA CYS A 76 -7.74 12.93 4.53
C CYS A 76 -8.36 14.31 4.73
N CYS A 77 -7.83 15.33 4.04
CA CYS A 77 -8.38 16.69 4.07
C CYS A 77 -9.83 16.75 3.56
N GLU A 78 -10.13 16.09 2.44
CA GLU A 78 -11.48 16.00 1.90
C GLU A 78 -12.46 15.35 2.88
N VAL A 79 -12.07 14.22 3.49
CA VAL A 79 -12.88 13.51 4.48
C VAL A 79 -13.16 14.40 5.69
N LEU A 80 -12.14 15.11 6.19
CA LEU A 80 -12.32 16.05 7.30
C LEU A 80 -13.30 17.17 6.95
N GLN A 81 -13.18 17.77 5.77
CA GLN A 81 -14.10 18.82 5.32
C GLN A 81 -15.53 18.30 5.18
N PHE A 82 -15.72 17.12 4.61
CA PHE A 82 -17.01 16.46 4.50
C PHE A 82 -17.64 16.32 5.90
N GLN A 83 -16.94 15.71 6.85
CA GLN A 83 -17.44 15.54 8.21
C GLN A 83 -17.73 16.88 8.90
N ARG A 84 -16.86 17.90 8.76
CA ARG A 84 -17.06 19.24 9.32
C ARG A 84 -18.35 19.88 8.80
N ARG A 85 -18.64 19.76 7.50
CA ARG A 85 -19.88 20.28 6.91
C ARG A 85 -21.13 19.61 7.49
N HIS A 86 -21.10 18.29 7.69
CA HIS A 86 -22.21 17.56 8.32
C HIS A 86 -22.40 17.97 9.79
N ARG A 87 -21.31 18.07 10.56
CA ARG A 87 -21.35 18.55 11.96
C ARG A 87 -21.96 19.95 12.07
N ARG A 88 -21.54 20.88 11.20
CA ARG A 88 -22.10 22.24 11.19
C ARG A 88 -23.61 22.23 10.95
N ARG A 89 -24.10 21.45 9.97
CA ARG A 89 -25.54 21.34 9.69
C ARG A 89 -26.33 20.81 10.89
N LEU A 90 -25.81 19.76 11.55
CA LEU A 90 -26.43 19.20 12.74
C LEU A 90 -26.50 20.23 13.88
N LEU A 91 -25.38 20.91 14.18
CA LEU A 91 -25.34 21.92 15.24
C LEU A 91 -26.31 23.08 14.95
N SER A 92 -26.39 23.54 13.69
CA SER A 92 -27.35 24.59 13.31
C SER A 92 -28.80 24.18 13.55
N TYR A 93 -29.16 22.93 13.21
CA TYR A 93 -30.50 22.40 13.50
C TYR A 93 -30.78 22.34 15.00
N LEU A 94 -29.84 21.81 15.79
CA LEU A 94 -30.02 21.67 17.24
C LEU A 94 -30.20 23.04 17.93
N VAL A 95 -29.41 24.04 17.58
CA VAL A 95 -29.54 25.40 18.13
C VAL A 95 -30.91 26.00 17.80
N GLN A 96 -31.39 25.82 16.57
CA GLN A 96 -32.71 26.30 16.14
C GLN A 96 -33.86 25.56 16.83
N SER A 97 -33.71 24.26 17.11
CA SER A 97 -34.76 23.46 17.76
C SER A 97 -34.93 23.69 19.26
N VAL A 98 -33.97 24.38 19.89
CA VAL A 98 -33.96 24.70 21.33
C VAL A 98 -34.37 26.17 21.58
N SER A 99 -34.54 26.95 20.50
CA SER A 99 -34.99 28.35 20.54
C SER A 99 -36.49 28.44 20.29
#